data_AF-A0A9D7K650-F1
#
_entry.id   AF-A0A9D7K650-F1
#
_cell.length_a   1.000
_cell.length_b   1.000
_cell.length_c   1.000
_cell.angle_alpha   90.00
_cell.angle_beta   90.00
_cell.angle_gamma   90.00
#
_symmetry.space_group_name_H-M   'P 1'
#
loop_
_entity.id
_entity.type
_entity.pdbx_description
1 polymer ?
#
loop_
_entity_poly.entity_id
_entity_poly.type
_entity_poly.pdbx_seq_one_letter_code
_entity_poly.pdbx_strand_id
1 'polypeptide(L)'
;MGTDHTSYDCTYKDALELIPLLPKFYDDPIADISCIPTLLVSKVAKEHVKVALSADGGDELFGGYNGFKTFPEIISKVNKIKFKSSLGHFTKMVSPYFKNQRNHYGKKLKGLSELLLDQHDSQVYNLIKNSWGIPDEMCHKVMNFKSNVEHHKRNNWAYIDPMDELFVLGYEDVLTNLLLVKVDRASMGVSLESRSHCWIIQWLNFLQDCLLHINITDWKASGP
;
A
#
# COMPACT_ATOMS: atom_id res chain seq x y z
N MET A 1 24.50 14.21 -11.64
CA MET A 1 23.84 15.46 -11.18
C MET A 1 24.75 16.41 -10.40
N GLY A 2 26.06 16.13 -10.23
CA GLY A 2 26.99 17.11 -9.63
C GLY A 2 26.64 17.53 -8.19
N THR A 3 25.90 16.70 -7.46
CA THR A 3 25.42 16.99 -6.11
C THR A 3 26.52 16.75 -5.08
N ASP A 4 26.51 17.53 -3.99
CA ASP A 4 27.25 17.19 -2.78
C ASP A 4 26.54 16.00 -2.11
N HIS A 5 27.07 14.80 -2.32
CA HIS A 5 26.40 13.54 -1.96
C HIS A 5 27.00 12.96 -0.67
N THR A 6 26.16 12.79 0.34
CA THR A 6 26.51 12.10 1.58
C THR A 6 25.97 10.67 1.54
N SER A 7 26.85 9.68 1.69
CA SER A 7 26.49 8.28 1.86
C SER A 7 26.64 7.85 3.31
N TYR A 8 25.72 7.03 3.80
CA TYR A 8 25.78 6.46 5.14
C TYR A 8 25.50 4.96 5.08
N ASP A 9 26.49 4.16 5.45
CA ASP A 9 26.38 2.71 5.48
C ASP A 9 25.73 2.26 6.79
N CYS A 10 24.45 1.89 6.71
CA CYS A 10 23.68 1.46 7.86
C CYS A 10 24.14 0.06 8.33
N THR A 11 24.36 -0.08 9.63
CA THR A 11 24.65 -1.36 10.27
C THR A 11 23.42 -1.97 10.91
N TYR A 12 23.47 -3.28 11.18
CA TYR A 12 22.42 -3.96 11.96
C TYR A 12 22.24 -3.36 13.36
N LYS A 13 23.33 -2.85 13.95
CA LYS A 13 23.32 -2.21 15.26
C LYS A 13 22.48 -0.93 15.24
N ASP A 14 22.62 -0.10 14.20
CA ASP A 14 21.85 1.14 14.06
C ASP A 14 20.34 0.86 14.03
N ALA A 15 19.94 -0.19 13.31
CA ALA A 15 18.55 -0.63 13.27
C ALA A 15 18.07 -1.13 14.65
N LEU A 16 18.87 -1.97 15.33
CA LEU A 16 18.52 -2.50 16.65
C LEU A 16 18.36 -1.42 17.71
N GLU A 17 19.19 -0.38 17.67
CA GLU A 17 19.11 0.76 18.60
C GLU A 17 17.86 1.62 18.36
N LEU A 18 17.33 1.63 17.14
CA LEU A 18 16.12 2.36 16.78
C LEU A 18 14.83 1.64 17.15
N ILE A 19 14.79 0.30 17.10
CA ILE A 19 13.57 -0.49 17.33
C ILE A 19 12.86 -0.09 18.64
N PRO A 20 13.54 0.02 19.81
CA PRO A 20 12.90 0.42 21.06
C PRO A 20 12.35 1.86 21.05
N LEU A 21 12.84 2.70 20.14
CA LEU A 21 12.47 4.11 20.02
C LEU A 21 11.32 4.32 19.02
N LEU A 22 11.02 3.36 18.14
CA LEU A 22 9.97 3.50 17.13
C LEU A 22 8.63 3.98 17.73
N PRO A 23 8.14 3.47 18.89
CA PRO A 23 6.89 3.97 19.47
C PRO A 23 6.93 5.45 19.83
N LYS A 24 8.10 5.99 20.19
CA LYS A 24 8.28 7.41 20.52
C LYS A 24 8.26 8.31 19.27
N PHE A 25 8.72 7.79 18.14
CA PHE A 25 8.72 8.53 16.88
C PHE A 25 7.37 8.46 16.18
N TYR A 26 6.74 7.30 16.22
CA TYR A 26 5.57 7.02 15.40
C TYR A 26 4.25 7.07 16.14
N ASP A 27 4.19 7.06 17.47
CA ASP A 27 2.98 7.11 18.33
C ASP A 27 1.91 6.02 18.10
N ASP A 28 1.97 5.31 16.97
CA ASP A 28 1.08 4.25 16.53
C ASP A 28 1.91 3.03 16.10
N PRO A 29 1.37 1.81 16.20
CA PRO A 29 2.00 0.61 15.66
C PRO A 29 1.92 0.65 14.12
N ILE A 30 2.93 1.24 13.50
CA ILE A 30 3.11 1.29 12.05
C ILE A 30 3.94 0.08 11.61
N ALA A 31 3.36 -0.77 10.77
CA ALA A 31 4.00 -1.98 10.24
C ALA A 31 4.61 -1.76 8.85
N ASP A 32 5.33 -0.65 8.68
CA ASP A 32 6.05 -0.31 7.44
C ASP A 32 7.54 -0.65 7.58
N ILE A 33 8.06 -1.46 6.65
CA ILE A 33 9.47 -1.89 6.63
C ILE A 33 10.44 -0.72 6.45
N SER A 34 9.98 0.41 5.90
CA SER A 34 10.75 1.61 5.65
C SER A 34 10.84 2.56 6.84
N CYS A 35 10.13 2.33 7.95
CA CYS A 35 10.22 3.18 9.15
C CYS A 35 11.66 3.36 9.66
N ILE A 36 12.40 2.26 9.82
CA ILE A 36 13.80 2.29 10.30
C ILE A 36 14.70 3.08 9.33
N PRO A 37 14.78 2.75 8.02
CA PRO A 37 15.65 3.49 7.11
C PRO A 37 15.22 4.96 6.94
N THR A 38 13.92 5.27 6.92
CA THR A 38 13.45 6.68 6.86
C THR A 38 13.90 7.47 8.08
N LEU A 39 13.87 6.87 9.27
CA LEU A 39 14.37 7.53 10.49
C LEU A 39 15.90 7.68 10.47
N LEU A 40 16.64 6.67 10.02
CA LEU A 40 18.11 6.74 9.90
C LEU A 40 18.53 7.84 8.92
N VAL A 41 17.97 7.86 7.70
CA VAL A 41 18.33 8.87 6.71
C VAL A 41 17.93 10.27 7.17
N SER A 42 16.82 10.40 7.92
CA SER A 42 16.42 11.68 8.51
C SER A 42 17.42 12.17 9.57
N LYS A 43 17.94 11.26 10.41
CA LYS A 43 18.99 11.59 11.39
C LYS A 43 20.26 12.10 10.70
N VAL A 44 20.74 11.38 9.69
CA VAL A 44 21.93 11.76 8.92
C VAL A 44 21.70 13.10 8.21
N ALA A 45 20.58 13.25 7.51
CA ALA A 45 20.27 14.49 6.80
C ALA A 45 20.22 15.71 7.73
N LYS A 46 19.70 15.54 8.96
CA LYS A 46 19.60 16.64 9.95
C LYS A 46 20.95 17.21 10.38
N GLU A 47 22.01 16.40 10.33
CA GLU A 47 23.37 16.85 10.66
C GLU A 47 23.89 17.89 9.65
N HIS A 48 23.39 17.83 8.41
CA HIS A 48 23.85 18.68 7.31
C HIS A 48 22.85 19.77 6.92
N VAL A 49 21.54 19.47 6.96
CA VAL A 49 20.48 20.37 6.48
C VAL A 49 19.34 20.50 7.49
N LYS A 50 18.52 21.54 7.31
CA LYS A 50 17.29 21.74 8.09
C LYS A 50 16.04 21.36 7.31
N VAL A 51 16.12 21.32 5.98
CA VAL A 51 15.02 21.03 5.06
C VAL A 51 15.49 19.99 4.06
N ALA A 52 14.67 18.97 3.82
CA ALA A 52 14.89 17.93 2.81
C ALA A 52 13.66 17.79 1.90
N LEU A 53 13.88 17.50 0.62
CA LEU A 53 12.81 17.16 -0.32
C LEU A 53 12.64 15.63 -0.32
N SER A 54 11.41 15.15 -0.13
CA SER A 54 11.08 13.73 -0.20
C SER A 54 10.26 13.44 -1.46
N ALA A 55 10.49 12.27 -2.05
CA ALA A 55 9.76 11.75 -3.19
C ALA A 55 8.73 10.66 -2.82
N ASP A 56 8.45 10.49 -1.51
CA ASP A 56 7.40 9.57 -1.05
C ASP A 56 6.04 10.01 -1.63
N GLY A 57 5.29 9.04 -2.17
CA GLY A 57 4.03 9.26 -2.87
C GLY A 57 4.11 9.18 -4.39
N GLY A 58 5.31 9.11 -4.98
CA GLY A 58 5.47 8.94 -6.43
C GLY A 58 4.82 7.65 -6.94
N ASP A 59 5.08 6.51 -6.27
CA ASP A 59 4.57 5.22 -6.71
C ASP A 59 3.04 5.14 -6.66
N GLU A 60 2.40 5.76 -5.68
CA GLU A 60 0.94 5.84 -5.57
C GLU A 60 0.31 6.68 -6.67
N LEU A 61 0.95 7.77 -7.06
CA LEU A 61 0.44 8.68 -8.10
C LEU A 61 0.64 8.12 -9.51
N PHE A 62 1.73 7.40 -9.72
CA PHE A 62 2.15 6.94 -11.05
C PHE A 62 1.97 5.45 -11.29
N GLY A 63 1.48 4.70 -10.29
CA GLY A 63 1.32 3.26 -10.41
C GLY A 63 2.65 2.50 -10.39
N GLY A 64 3.63 2.95 -9.60
CA GLY A 64 4.99 2.41 -9.58
C GLY A 64 5.14 1.03 -8.92
N TYR A 65 4.17 0.62 -8.11
CA TYR A 65 4.19 -0.71 -7.49
C TYR A 65 3.78 -1.83 -8.43
N ASN A 66 4.41 -3.00 -8.28
CA ASN A 66 4.05 -4.22 -9.01
C ASN A 66 2.57 -4.61 -8.90
N GLY A 67 1.89 -4.17 -7.83
CA GLY A 67 0.45 -4.36 -7.63
C GLY A 67 -0.40 -3.75 -8.74
N PHE A 68 0.00 -2.59 -9.29
CA PHE A 68 -0.67 -1.90 -10.40
C PHE A 68 -0.71 -2.72 -11.69
N LYS A 69 0.23 -3.65 -11.87
CA LYS A 69 0.17 -4.62 -12.96
C LYS A 69 -0.49 -5.94 -12.55
N THR A 70 -0.12 -6.43 -11.37
CA THR A 70 -0.42 -7.83 -10.98
C THR A 70 -1.88 -8.04 -10.61
N PHE A 71 -2.49 -7.14 -9.82
CA PHE A 71 -3.86 -7.33 -9.35
C PHE A 71 -4.90 -7.23 -10.48
N PRO A 72 -4.85 -6.24 -11.39
CA PRO A 72 -5.78 -6.17 -12.51
C PRO A 72 -5.67 -7.37 -13.46
N GLU A 73 -4.45 -7.86 -13.70
CA GLU A 73 -4.24 -9.08 -14.50
C GLU A 73 -4.88 -10.31 -13.84
N ILE A 74 -4.72 -10.47 -12.52
CA ILE A 74 -5.33 -11.57 -11.76
C ILE A 74 -6.85 -11.47 -11.83
N ILE A 75 -7.42 -10.29 -11.56
CA ILE A 75 -8.85 -10.03 -11.61
C ILE A 75 -9.41 -10.31 -13.01
N SER A 76 -8.74 -9.84 -14.06
CA SER A 76 -9.13 -10.10 -15.45
C SER A 76 -9.13 -11.60 -15.77
N LYS A 77 -8.12 -12.35 -15.34
CA LYS A 77 -8.04 -13.81 -15.53
C LYS A 77 -9.16 -14.53 -14.79
N VAL A 78 -9.46 -14.12 -13.56
CA VAL A 78 -10.53 -14.70 -12.74
C VAL A 78 -11.91 -14.42 -13.31
N ASN A 79 -12.16 -13.18 -13.77
CA ASN A 79 -13.45 -12.79 -14.33
C ASN A 79 -13.76 -13.49 -15.67
N LYS A 80 -12.75 -14.01 -16.38
CA LYS A 80 -12.94 -14.83 -17.58
C LYS A 80 -13.39 -16.28 -17.31
N ILE A 81 -13.36 -16.74 -16.05
CA ILE A 81 -13.73 -18.12 -15.70
C ILE A 81 -15.27 -18.26 -15.70
N LYS A 82 -15.82 -19.01 -16.67
CA LYS A 82 -17.27 -19.18 -16.89
C LYS A 82 -18.04 -19.81 -15.72
N PHE A 83 -17.36 -20.59 -14.87
CA PHE A 83 -17.96 -21.26 -13.70
C PHE A 83 -17.30 -20.83 -12.39
N LYS A 84 -16.85 -19.56 -12.29
CA LYS A 84 -16.08 -19.06 -11.13
C LYS A 84 -16.81 -19.28 -9.80
N SER A 85 -18.13 -19.09 -9.75
CA SER A 85 -18.93 -19.31 -8.54
C SER A 85 -18.89 -20.78 -8.09
N SER A 86 -19.14 -21.73 -9.00
CA SER A 86 -19.06 -23.16 -8.70
C SER A 86 -17.67 -23.59 -8.24
N LEU A 87 -16.62 -23.10 -8.92
CA LEU A 87 -15.23 -23.36 -8.52
C LEU A 87 -14.87 -22.73 -7.17
N GLY A 88 -15.40 -21.54 -6.90
CA GLY A 88 -15.27 -20.83 -5.64
C GLY A 88 -15.90 -21.59 -4.48
N HIS A 89 -17.12 -22.11 -4.66
CA HIS A 89 -17.79 -22.94 -3.65
C HIS A 89 -17.06 -24.25 -3.42
N PHE A 90 -16.57 -24.90 -4.48
CA PHE A 90 -15.76 -26.11 -4.38
C PHE A 90 -14.46 -25.87 -3.60
N THR A 91 -13.70 -24.84 -3.97
CA THR A 91 -12.44 -24.49 -3.29
C THR A 91 -12.69 -24.09 -1.83
N LYS A 92 -13.79 -23.38 -1.53
CA LYS A 92 -14.22 -23.08 -0.15
C LYS A 92 -14.52 -24.34 0.64
N MET A 93 -15.23 -25.30 0.06
CA MET A 93 -15.58 -26.59 0.67
C MET A 93 -14.33 -27.44 0.96
N VAL A 94 -13.36 -27.43 0.05
CA VAL A 94 -12.13 -28.23 0.15
C VAL A 94 -11.08 -27.56 1.05
N SER A 95 -11.08 -26.23 1.16
CA SER A 95 -10.10 -25.46 1.95
C SER A 95 -9.89 -25.93 3.42
N PRO A 96 -10.93 -26.36 4.18
CA PRO A 96 -10.77 -26.79 5.57
C PRO A 96 -10.01 -28.11 5.70
N TYR A 97 -10.09 -28.99 4.69
CA TYR A 97 -9.41 -30.29 4.68
C TYR A 97 -7.89 -30.15 4.54
N PHE A 98 -7.42 -29.02 4.00
CA PHE A 98 -6.00 -28.69 3.87
C PHE A 98 -5.48 -27.73 4.95
N LYS A 99 -6.32 -27.42 5.94
CA LYS A 99 -6.06 -26.43 7.00
C LYS A 99 -5.21 -27.04 8.12
N ASN A 100 -3.94 -27.29 7.83
CA ASN A 100 -2.95 -27.58 8.86
C ASN A 100 -2.27 -26.28 9.29
N GLN A 101 -1.97 -26.07 10.58
CA GLN A 101 -1.45 -24.78 11.11
C GLN A 101 -0.15 -24.28 10.43
N ARG A 102 0.55 -25.16 9.71
CA ARG A 102 1.78 -24.86 8.94
C ARG A 102 1.61 -24.87 7.41
N ASN A 103 0.42 -25.17 6.88
CA ASN A 103 0.21 -25.37 5.45
C ASN A 103 -0.21 -24.09 4.73
N HIS A 104 0.74 -23.53 3.97
CA HIS A 104 0.56 -22.42 3.04
C HIS A 104 -0.52 -22.71 1.97
N TYR A 105 -0.74 -23.98 1.61
CA TYR A 105 -1.74 -24.41 0.62
C TYR A 105 -3.19 -24.15 1.04
N GLY A 106 -3.56 -24.40 2.30
CA GLY A 106 -4.90 -24.12 2.80
C GLY A 106 -5.23 -22.62 2.78
N LYS A 107 -4.24 -21.77 3.08
CA LYS A 107 -4.36 -20.31 2.97
C LYS A 107 -4.54 -19.86 1.51
N LYS A 108 -3.75 -20.42 0.58
CA LYS A 108 -3.87 -20.15 -0.87
C LYS A 108 -5.24 -20.56 -1.42
N LEU A 109 -5.76 -21.72 -1.04
CA LEU A 109 -7.09 -22.19 -1.47
C LEU A 109 -8.21 -21.32 -0.91
N LYS A 110 -8.09 -20.87 0.35
CA LYS A 110 -9.04 -19.92 0.94
C LYS A 110 -9.03 -18.58 0.19
N GLY A 111 -7.87 -17.99 -0.06
CA GLY A 111 -7.75 -16.74 -0.82
C GLY A 111 -8.26 -16.86 -2.26
N LEU A 112 -8.03 -18.01 -2.91
CA LEU A 112 -8.61 -18.29 -4.23
C LEU A 112 -10.13 -18.41 -4.18
N SER A 113 -10.68 -19.06 -3.15
CA SER A 113 -12.14 -19.19 -2.99
C SER A 113 -12.81 -17.83 -2.76
N GLU A 114 -12.17 -16.95 -1.98
CA GLU A 114 -12.65 -15.59 -1.74
C GLU A 114 -12.61 -14.76 -3.03
N LEU A 115 -11.52 -14.84 -3.80
CA LEU A 115 -11.39 -14.17 -5.09
C LEU A 115 -12.41 -14.67 -6.15
N LEU A 116 -12.69 -15.98 -6.19
CA LEU A 116 -13.63 -16.58 -7.14
C LEU A 116 -15.10 -16.31 -6.78
N LEU A 117 -15.39 -16.26 -5.48
CA LEU A 117 -16.71 -15.96 -4.95
C LEU A 117 -16.96 -14.46 -4.74
N ASP A 118 -15.95 -13.62 -4.99
CA ASP A 118 -16.05 -12.20 -4.71
C ASP A 118 -17.17 -11.58 -5.55
N GLN A 119 -18.18 -11.11 -4.83
CA GLN A 119 -19.33 -10.37 -5.34
C GLN A 119 -19.36 -8.97 -4.71
N HIS A 120 -18.30 -8.58 -3.99
CA HIS A 120 -18.23 -7.31 -3.30
C HIS A 120 -17.83 -6.17 -4.25
N ASP A 121 -18.08 -4.94 -3.79
CA ASP A 121 -17.84 -3.70 -4.51
C ASP A 121 -16.34 -3.39 -4.76
N SER A 122 -15.40 -4.15 -4.16
CA SER A 122 -13.97 -3.82 -4.10
C SER A 122 -13.09 -5.12 -4.12
N GLN A 123 -12.73 -5.58 -5.32
CA GLN A 123 -12.00 -6.85 -5.53
C GLN A 123 -10.50 -6.72 -5.23
N VAL A 124 -9.92 -5.55 -5.52
CA VAL A 124 -8.50 -5.28 -5.26
C VAL A 124 -8.23 -5.25 -3.76
N TYR A 125 -9.07 -4.56 -2.99
CA TYR A 125 -8.90 -4.46 -1.55
C TYR A 125 -8.79 -5.84 -0.88
N ASN A 126 -9.67 -6.76 -1.24
CA ASN A 126 -9.67 -8.13 -0.71
C ASN A 126 -8.40 -8.90 -1.09
N LEU A 127 -7.92 -8.75 -2.34
CA LEU A 127 -6.66 -9.34 -2.79
C LEU A 127 -5.47 -8.82 -1.98
N ILE A 128 -5.41 -7.50 -1.77
CA ILE A 128 -4.37 -6.87 -0.96
C ILE A 128 -4.46 -7.40 0.47
N LYS A 129 -5.61 -7.30 1.13
CA LYS A 129 -5.80 -7.79 2.51
C LYS A 129 -5.33 -9.25 2.68
N ASN A 130 -5.67 -10.12 1.74
CA ASN A 130 -5.27 -11.51 1.76
C ASN A 130 -3.78 -11.74 1.51
N SER A 131 -3.12 -10.87 0.74
CA SER A 131 -1.69 -10.96 0.45
C SER A 131 -0.81 -10.56 1.65
N TRP A 132 -1.26 -9.64 2.49
CA TRP A 132 -0.50 -9.18 3.67
C TRP A 132 -0.44 -10.24 4.78
N GLY A 133 -1.35 -11.22 4.77
CA GLY A 133 -1.21 -12.45 5.55
C GLY A 133 -1.31 -12.29 7.08
N ILE A 134 -1.60 -11.08 7.58
CA ILE A 134 -1.85 -10.82 9.00
C ILE A 134 -3.25 -11.33 9.34
N PRO A 135 -3.39 -12.36 10.19
CA PRO A 135 -4.71 -12.85 10.59
C PRO A 135 -5.46 -11.75 11.34
N ASP A 136 -6.77 -11.60 11.10
CA ASP A 136 -7.61 -10.63 11.85
C ASP A 136 -7.47 -10.84 13.37
N GLU A 137 -7.30 -12.09 13.82
CA GLU A 137 -7.05 -12.44 15.22
C GLU A 137 -5.77 -11.80 15.79
N MET A 138 -4.70 -11.71 14.98
CA MET A 138 -3.45 -11.07 15.38
C MET A 138 -3.62 -9.56 15.49
N CYS A 139 -4.33 -8.93 14.54
CA CYS A 139 -4.69 -7.51 14.63
C CYS A 139 -5.47 -7.22 15.92
N HIS A 140 -6.49 -8.03 16.25
CA HIS A 140 -7.27 -7.86 17.48
C HIS A 140 -6.46 -8.08 18.76
N LYS A 141 -5.56 -9.07 18.77
CA LYS A 141 -4.69 -9.35 19.93
C LYS A 141 -3.66 -8.25 20.19
N VAL A 142 -3.06 -7.71 19.14
CA VAL A 142 -1.99 -6.70 19.26
C VAL A 142 -2.56 -5.32 19.56
N MET A 143 -3.66 -4.95 18.89
CA MET A 143 -4.17 -3.57 18.98
C MET A 143 -5.13 -3.37 20.15
N ASN A 144 -5.68 -4.46 20.75
CA ASN A 144 -6.83 -4.44 21.68
C ASN A 144 -7.95 -3.48 21.23
N PHE A 145 -8.02 -3.25 19.92
CA PHE A 145 -8.88 -2.30 19.25
C PHE A 145 -9.90 -3.14 18.50
N LYS A 146 -11.18 -2.96 18.85
CA LYS A 146 -12.23 -3.29 17.89
C LYS A 146 -12.03 -2.30 16.76
N SER A 147 -11.62 -2.77 15.58
CA SER A 147 -11.63 -1.93 14.39
C SER A 147 -13.07 -1.51 14.14
N ASN A 148 -13.48 -0.41 14.76
CA ASN A 148 -14.64 0.39 14.41
C ASN A 148 -14.31 1.27 13.20
N VAL A 149 -13.27 0.92 12.44
CA VAL A 149 -13.24 1.27 11.03
C VAL A 149 -14.46 0.55 10.47
N GLU A 150 -15.61 1.22 10.52
CA GLU A 150 -16.54 1.14 9.42
C GLU A 150 -15.63 1.37 8.22
N HIS A 151 -15.17 0.29 7.57
CA HIS A 151 -14.62 0.39 6.23
C HIS A 151 -15.64 1.25 5.55
N HIS A 152 -15.26 2.51 5.26
CA HIS A 152 -16.19 3.49 4.75
C HIS A 152 -17.02 2.73 3.78
N LYS A 153 -18.30 2.57 4.10
CA LYS A 153 -19.21 1.78 3.32
C LYS A 153 -19.16 2.48 1.97
N ARG A 154 -18.27 2.00 1.09
CA ARG A 154 -17.92 2.57 -0.24
C ARG A 154 -19.08 2.22 -1.17
N ASN A 155 -20.30 2.37 -0.65
CA ASN A 155 -21.59 1.92 -1.13
C ASN A 155 -22.01 2.64 -2.41
N ASN A 156 -21.23 3.60 -2.88
CA ASN A 156 -21.48 4.35 -4.11
C ASN A 156 -20.45 4.08 -5.20
N TRP A 157 -19.49 3.18 -4.98
CA TRP A 157 -18.55 2.77 -6.02
C TRP A 157 -19.19 1.69 -6.87
N ALA A 158 -20.12 2.11 -7.73
CA ALA A 158 -20.62 1.26 -8.80
C ALA A 158 -19.43 0.84 -9.66
N TYR A 159 -19.00 -0.42 -9.53
CA TYR A 159 -17.94 -1.09 -10.29
C TYR A 159 -16.84 -0.16 -10.83
N ILE A 160 -15.91 0.20 -9.95
CA ILE A 160 -14.69 0.91 -10.33
C ILE A 160 -13.76 -0.09 -11.05
N ASP A 161 -13.09 0.32 -12.12
CA ASP A 161 -12.08 -0.51 -12.78
C ASP A 161 -10.99 -0.91 -11.75
N PRO A 162 -10.44 -2.14 -11.77
CA PRO A 162 -9.41 -2.53 -10.81
C PRO A 162 -8.20 -1.59 -10.75
N MET A 163 -7.85 -0.91 -11.85
CA MET A 163 -6.81 0.12 -11.83
C MET A 163 -7.22 1.33 -11.02
N ASP A 164 -8.44 1.83 -11.23
CA ASP A 164 -8.96 2.99 -10.52
C ASP A 164 -9.09 2.68 -9.01
N GLU A 165 -9.52 1.46 -8.67
CA GLU A 165 -9.60 1.00 -7.27
C GLU A 165 -8.20 1.02 -6.61
N LEU A 166 -7.15 0.61 -7.34
CA LEU A 166 -5.77 0.67 -6.85
C LEU A 166 -5.27 2.09 -6.64
N PHE A 167 -5.57 3.02 -7.54
CA PHE A 167 -5.18 4.42 -7.37
C PHE A 167 -5.88 5.05 -6.16
N VAL A 168 -7.17 4.78 -5.97
CA VAL A 168 -7.90 5.30 -4.80
C VAL A 168 -7.37 4.69 -3.50
N LEU A 169 -7.14 3.38 -3.44
CA LEU A 169 -6.51 2.72 -2.29
C LEU A 169 -5.10 3.26 -2.03
N GLY A 170 -4.30 3.45 -3.08
CA GLY A 170 -2.98 4.06 -3.00
C GLY A 170 -3.03 5.46 -2.41
N TYR A 171 -4.00 6.28 -2.81
CA TYR A 171 -4.14 7.65 -2.31
C TYR A 171 -4.72 7.73 -0.88
N GLU A 172 -5.86 7.08 -0.63
CA GLU A 172 -6.60 7.17 0.64
C GLU A 172 -5.96 6.33 1.76
N ASP A 173 -5.51 5.12 1.46
CA ASP A 173 -5.08 4.18 2.51
C ASP A 173 -3.56 4.16 2.66
N VAL A 174 -2.79 4.29 1.58
CA VAL A 174 -1.32 4.21 1.63
C VAL A 174 -0.67 5.59 1.75
N LEU A 175 -0.96 6.50 0.83
CA LEU A 175 -0.29 7.80 0.80
C LEU A 175 -0.63 8.65 2.02
N THR A 176 -1.92 8.93 2.21
CA THR A 176 -2.38 9.88 3.24
C THR A 176 -2.29 9.30 4.65
N ASN A 177 -2.61 8.01 4.82
CA ASN A 177 -2.66 7.38 6.14
C ASN A 177 -1.35 6.70 6.58
N LEU A 178 -0.47 6.31 5.65
CA LEU A 178 0.76 5.59 5.98
C LEU A 178 2.03 6.39 5.62
N LEU A 179 2.26 6.66 4.34
CA LEU A 179 3.54 7.20 3.87
C LEU A 179 3.81 8.63 4.34
N LEU A 180 2.84 9.54 4.16
CA LEU A 180 3.02 10.94 4.54
C LEU A 180 3.18 11.08 6.05
N VAL A 181 2.39 10.33 6.82
CA VAL A 181 2.50 10.26 8.29
C VAL A 181 3.86 9.70 8.70
N LYS A 182 4.32 8.62 8.07
CA LYS A 182 5.63 8.00 8.35
C LYS A 182 6.77 8.99 8.10
N VAL A 183 6.79 9.66 6.96
CA VAL A 183 7.86 10.62 6.61
C VAL A 183 7.85 11.80 7.56
N ASP A 184 6.68 12.39 7.79
CA ASP A 184 6.53 13.54 8.69
C ASP A 184 7.01 13.21 10.10
N ARG A 185 6.51 12.13 10.69
CA ARG A 185 6.88 11.70 12.05
C ARG A 185 8.37 11.37 12.16
N ALA A 186 8.95 10.67 11.16
CA ALA A 186 10.37 10.35 11.15
C ALA A 186 11.26 11.60 11.06
N SER A 187 10.94 12.54 10.16
CA SER A 187 11.75 13.73 9.94
C SER A 187 11.56 14.73 11.09
N MET A 188 10.32 14.99 11.49
CA MET A 188 10.02 15.93 12.57
C MET A 188 10.51 15.44 13.93
N GLY A 189 10.49 14.12 14.17
CA GLY A 189 11.05 13.53 15.38
C GLY A 189 12.55 13.80 15.57
N VAL A 190 13.28 14.13 14.49
CA VAL A 190 14.68 14.55 14.52
C VAL A 190 14.86 16.03 14.17
N SER A 191 13.77 16.80 14.15
CA SER A 191 13.75 18.22 13.80
C SER A 191 14.18 18.54 12.35
N LEU A 192 13.96 17.64 11.41
CA LEU A 192 14.17 17.85 9.96
C LEU A 192 12.81 18.16 9.30
N GLU A 193 12.73 19.29 8.59
CA GLU A 193 11.54 19.63 7.80
C GLU A 193 11.58 18.85 6.47
N SER A 194 10.69 17.87 6.30
CA SER A 194 10.54 17.15 5.04
C SER A 194 9.46 17.80 4.19
N ARG A 195 9.77 18.09 2.92
CA ARG A 195 8.84 18.63 1.94
C ARG A 195 8.52 17.55 0.90
N SER A 196 7.33 16.97 1.00
CA SER A 196 6.75 16.04 0.01
C SER A 196 5.49 16.61 -0.68
N HIS A 197 4.82 17.57 -0.03
CA HIS A 197 3.42 17.91 -0.30
C HIS A 197 3.15 18.93 -1.43
N CYS A 198 4.07 19.85 -1.71
CA CYS A 198 3.76 21.01 -2.56
C CYS A 198 3.61 20.64 -4.04
N TRP A 199 4.45 19.72 -4.50
CA TRP A 199 4.48 19.33 -5.91
C TRP A 199 3.32 18.39 -6.22
N ILE A 200 3.03 17.41 -5.36
CA ILE A 200 2.00 16.40 -5.62
C ILE A 200 0.61 17.02 -5.79
N ILE A 201 0.20 17.94 -4.89
CA ILE A 201 -1.12 18.58 -4.98
C ILE A 201 -1.21 19.53 -6.18
N GLN A 202 -0.16 20.33 -6.45
CA GLN A 202 -0.13 21.19 -7.63
C GLN A 202 -0.11 20.39 -8.92
N TRP A 203 0.58 19.25 -8.94
CA TRP A 203 0.67 18.36 -10.09
C TRP A 203 -0.61 17.56 -10.30
N LEU A 204 -1.30 17.15 -9.23
CA LEU A 204 -2.64 16.55 -9.30
C LEU A 204 -3.68 17.55 -9.81
N ASN A 205 -3.67 18.79 -9.31
CA ASN A 205 -4.54 19.85 -9.83
C ASN A 205 -4.24 20.12 -11.31
N PHE A 206 -2.96 20.19 -11.69
CA PHE A 206 -2.54 20.33 -13.08
C PHE A 206 -2.97 19.14 -13.95
N LEU A 207 -2.83 17.91 -13.47
CA LEU A 207 -3.30 16.70 -14.16
C LEU A 207 -4.81 16.69 -14.30
N GLN A 208 -5.56 17.08 -13.28
CA GLN A 208 -7.01 17.16 -13.34
C GLN A 208 -7.46 18.20 -14.37
N ASP A 209 -6.81 19.36 -14.41
CA ASP A 209 -7.05 20.40 -15.41
C ASP A 209 -6.69 19.91 -16.82
N CYS A 210 -5.61 19.12 -16.97
CA CYS A 210 -5.17 18.57 -18.25
C CYS A 210 -6.05 17.39 -18.72
N LEU A 211 -6.49 16.51 -17.82
CA LEU A 211 -7.33 15.33 -18.12
C LEU A 211 -8.76 15.73 -18.49
N LEU A 212 -9.26 16.87 -17.98
CA LEU A 212 -10.52 17.47 -18.46
C LEU A 212 -10.43 17.96 -19.92
N HIS A 213 -9.22 18.10 -20.47
CA HIS A 213 -8.97 18.56 -21.84
C HIS A 213 -8.37 17.50 -22.78
N ILE A 214 -8.05 16.31 -22.26
CA ILE A 214 -7.44 15.22 -23.05
C ILE A 214 -8.42 14.06 -23.17
N ASN A 215 -8.85 13.77 -24.40
CA ASN A 215 -9.63 12.58 -24.73
C ASN A 215 -8.70 11.35 -24.64
N ILE A 216 -8.86 10.51 -23.62
CA ILE A 216 -7.94 9.41 -23.24
C ILE A 216 -7.89 8.26 -24.28
N THR A 217 -8.60 8.35 -25.41
CA THR A 217 -8.69 7.29 -26.42
C THR A 217 -7.42 7.08 -27.26
N ASP A 218 -6.44 7.98 -27.22
CA ASP A 218 -5.28 7.94 -28.13
C ASP A 218 -3.97 7.43 -27.52
N TRP A 219 -3.96 6.98 -26.26
CA TRP A 219 -2.75 6.43 -25.64
C TRP A 219 -2.50 4.96 -26.06
N LYS A 220 -2.11 4.76 -27.32
CA LYS A 220 -1.48 3.50 -27.76
C LYS A 220 -0.04 3.49 -27.28
N ALA A 221 0.25 2.64 -26.30
CA ALA A 221 1.62 2.31 -25.91
C ALA A 221 2.35 1.66 -27.10
N SER A 222 3.09 2.46 -27.87
CA SER A 222 4.12 1.97 -28.77
C SER A 222 5.34 1.59 -27.92
N GLY A 223 5.48 0.29 -27.65
CA GLY A 223 6.71 -0.28 -27.11
C GLY A 223 7.85 -0.25 -28.14
N PRO A 224 9.12 -0.30 -27.68
CA PRO A 224 10.28 -0.46 -28.54
C PRO A 224 10.34 -1.85 -29.21
#